data_AF-A0A359FUF3-F1
#
_entry.id   AF-A0A359FUF3-F1
#
_cell.length_a   1.000
_cell.length_b   1.000
_cell.length_c   1.000
_cell.angle_alpha   90.00
_cell.angle_beta   90.00
_cell.angle_gamma   90.00
#
_symmetry.space_group_name_H-M   'P 1'
#
loop_
_entity.id
_entity.type
_entity.pdbx_description
1 polymer ?
#
loop_
_entity_poly.entity_id
_entity_poly.type
_entity_poly.pdbx_seq_one_letter_code
_entity_poly.pdbx_strand_id
1 'polypeptide(L)'
;MQLNGNNITLRAFKQQDAETLATLLNNSRVVANLRDYIPFPYTPKDAMDFIHLCQEENPRQNFAIEHNKLFVGSIGLVKQVDVYRKSAE
;
A
#
# COMPACT_ATOMS: atom_id res chain seq x y z
N MET A 1 8.73 9.80 6.31
CA MET A 1 7.49 10.43 6.79
C MET A 1 6.66 9.37 7.51
N GLN A 2 6.22 9.66 8.74
CA GLN A 2 5.33 8.81 9.54
C GLN A 2 4.24 9.71 10.14
N LEU A 3 2.99 9.28 10.09
CA LEU A 3 1.85 9.99 10.69
C LEU A 3 1.26 9.11 11.80
N ASN A 4 0.92 9.70 12.94
CA ASN A 4 0.37 8.98 14.09
C ASN A 4 -0.95 9.62 14.54
N GLY A 5 -1.94 8.82 14.91
CA GLY A 5 -3.20 9.28 15.50
C GLY A 5 -4.04 8.11 15.99
N ASN A 6 -4.71 8.23 17.16
CA ASN A 6 -5.62 7.22 17.72
C ASN A 6 -5.11 5.76 17.63
N ASN A 7 -3.88 5.49 18.09
CA ASN A 7 -3.21 4.18 18.05
C ASN A 7 -2.95 3.62 16.63
N ILE A 8 -3.15 4.43 15.60
CA ILE A 8 -2.84 4.13 14.21
C ILE A 8 -1.60 4.92 13.79
N THR A 9 -0.73 4.24 13.06
CA THR A 9 0.49 4.79 12.50
C THR A 9 0.53 4.52 11.01
N LEU A 10 0.61 5.57 10.19
CA LEU A 10 0.96 5.47 8.78
C LEU A 10 2.47 5.59 8.64
N ARG A 11 3.11 4.56 8.09
CA ARG A 11 4.56 4.50 7.95
C ARG A 11 4.98 3.93 6.60
N ALA A 12 6.27 4.01 6.32
CA ALA A 12 6.86 3.25 5.22
C ALA A 12 6.65 1.75 5.44
N PHE A 13 6.53 1.01 4.35
CA PHE A 13 6.57 -0.45 4.39
C PHE A 13 7.93 -0.94 4.89
N LYS A 14 7.90 -2.02 5.66
CA LYS A 14 9.06 -2.77 6.14
C LYS A 14 9.01 -4.16 5.50
N GLN A 15 10.16 -4.78 5.28
CA GLN A 15 10.23 -6.14 4.74
C GLN A 15 9.45 -7.15 5.60
N GLN A 16 9.40 -6.94 6.92
CA GLN A 16 8.62 -7.75 7.87
C GLN A 16 7.10 -7.73 7.59
N ASP A 17 6.60 -6.72 6.89
CA ASP A 17 5.19 -6.65 6.52
C ASP A 17 4.83 -7.67 5.41
N ALA A 18 5.82 -8.22 4.70
CA ALA A 18 5.62 -9.06 3.52
C ALA A 18 4.77 -10.32 3.82
N GLU A 19 5.04 -10.98 4.94
CA GLU A 19 4.31 -12.20 5.33
C GLU A 19 2.84 -11.90 5.63
N THR A 20 2.59 -10.82 6.37
CA THR A 20 1.22 -10.40 6.72
C THR A 20 0.49 -9.90 5.48
N LEU A 21 1.16 -9.14 4.61
CA LEU A 21 0.62 -8.68 3.33
C LEU A 21 0.23 -9.85 2.42
N ALA A 22 1.10 -10.85 2.27
CA ALA A 22 0.79 -12.04 1.47
C ALA A 22 -0.40 -12.82 2.04
N THR A 23 -0.51 -12.91 3.37
CA THR A 23 -1.66 -13.55 4.02
C THR A 23 -2.96 -12.79 3.72
N LEU A 24 -2.94 -11.46 3.83
CA LEU A 24 -4.11 -10.61 3.54
C LEU A 24 -4.52 -10.67 2.06
N LEU A 25 -3.56 -10.69 1.13
CA LEU A 25 -3.81 -10.76 -0.31
C LEU A 25 -4.19 -12.15 -0.83
N ASN A 26 -4.12 -13.19 0.00
CA ASN A 26 -4.73 -14.49 -0.31
C ASN A 26 -6.14 -14.65 0.28
N ASN A 27 -6.67 -13.65 1.00
CA ASN A 27 -8.04 -13.64 1.48
C ASN A 27 -8.97 -13.14 0.37
N SER A 28 -9.84 -14.01 -0.15
CA SER A 28 -10.77 -13.68 -1.24
C SER A 28 -11.66 -12.49 -0.95
N ARG A 29 -12.03 -12.25 0.32
CA ARG A 29 -12.82 -11.07 0.72
C ARG A 29 -12.06 -9.75 0.54
N VAL A 30 -10.73 -9.79 0.67
CA VAL A 30 -9.85 -8.64 0.45
C VAL A 30 -9.65 -8.45 -1.05
N VAL A 31 -9.24 -9.50 -1.76
CA VAL A 31 -8.94 -9.44 -3.21
C VAL A 31 -10.16 -9.04 -4.03
N ALA A 32 -11.37 -9.46 -3.65
CA ALA A 32 -12.61 -9.07 -4.32
C ALA A 32 -12.88 -7.55 -4.33
N ASN A 33 -12.18 -6.78 -3.50
CA ASN A 33 -12.27 -5.31 -3.45
C ASN A 33 -11.02 -4.62 -4.03
N LEU A 34 -10.08 -5.39 -4.58
CA LEU A 34 -8.87 -4.90 -5.23
C LEU A 34 -9.02 -4.97 -6.75
N ARG A 35 -7.98 -4.53 -7.46
CA ARG A 35 -7.94 -4.58 -8.92
C ARG A 35 -7.62 -6.00 -9.40
N ASP A 36 -8.15 -6.38 -10.56
CA ASP A 36 -8.01 -7.73 -11.13
C ASP A 36 -6.57 -8.12 -11.51
N TYR A 37 -5.60 -7.21 -11.45
CA TYR A 37 -4.20 -7.51 -11.77
C TYR A 37 -3.44 -8.22 -10.64
N ILE A 38 -4.03 -8.36 -9.45
CA ILE A 38 -3.35 -8.99 -8.31
C ILE A 38 -3.15 -10.48 -8.62
N PRO A 39 -1.91 -11.00 -8.63
CA PRO A 39 -1.66 -12.40 -8.90
C PRO A 39 -2.24 -13.28 -7.79
N PHE A 40 -2.79 -14.43 -8.17
CA PHE A 40 -3.30 -15.44 -7.24
C PHE A 40 -2.73 -16.83 -7.59
N PRO A 41 -2.14 -17.55 -6.61
CA PRO A 41 -1.91 -17.14 -5.22
C PRO A 41 -0.86 -16.03 -5.12
N TYR A 42 -1.04 -15.13 -4.16
CA TYR A 42 -0.11 -14.03 -3.93
C TYR A 42 1.07 -14.52 -3.06
N THR A 43 2.28 -14.52 -3.60
CA THR A 43 3.44 -15.13 -2.92
C THR A 43 4.17 -14.14 -2.01
N PRO A 44 4.98 -14.63 -1.04
CA PRO A 44 5.86 -13.75 -0.26
C PRO A 44 6.85 -12.96 -1.13
N LYS A 45 7.24 -13.50 -2.29
CA LYS A 45 8.08 -12.79 -3.25
C LYS A 45 7.32 -11.59 -3.85
N ASP A 46 6.07 -11.77 -4.27
CA ASP A 46 5.24 -10.68 -4.78
C ASP A 46 5.06 -9.57 -3.73
N ALA A 47 4.89 -9.96 -2.47
CA ALA A 47 4.82 -9.03 -1.34
C ALA A 47 6.12 -8.23 -1.16
N MET A 48 7.27 -8.89 -1.23
CA MET A 48 8.58 -8.22 -1.14
C MET A 48 8.81 -7.27 -2.32
N ASP A 49 8.48 -7.69 -3.53
CA ASP A 49 8.61 -6.89 -4.75
C ASP A 49 7.73 -5.62 -4.63
N PHE A 50 6.48 -5.76 -4.16
CA PHE A 50 5.59 -4.63 -3.91
C PHE A 50 6.13 -3.67 -2.83
N ILE A 51 6.66 -4.20 -1.72
CA ILE A 51 7.26 -3.40 -0.66
C ILE A 51 8.46 -2.61 -1.19
N HIS A 52 9.30 -3.24 -2.01
CA HIS A 52 10.45 -2.59 -2.64
C HIS A 52 10.00 -1.43 -3.53
N LEU A 53 9.02 -1.66 -4.41
CA LEU A 53 8.43 -0.61 -5.24
C LEU A 53 7.93 0.58 -4.40
N CYS A 54 7.19 0.32 -3.31
CA CYS A 54 6.70 1.38 -2.41
C CYS A 54 7.83 2.14 -1.69
N GLN A 55 8.97 1.50 -1.45
CA GLN A 55 10.12 2.14 -0.80
C GLN A 55 10.85 3.09 -1.74
N GLU A 56 10.92 2.76 -3.04
CA GLU A 56 11.56 3.55 -4.10
C GLU A 56 10.72 4.74 -4.57
N GLU A 57 9.43 4.81 -4.22
CA GLU A 57 8.56 5.93 -4.58
C GLU A 57 9.07 7.29 -4.10
N ASN A 58 9.09 8.27 -5.02
CA ASN A 58 9.43 9.66 -4.72
C ASN A 58 8.50 10.66 -5.43
N PRO A 59 7.66 11.42 -4.72
CA PRO A 59 7.38 11.29 -3.29
C PRO A 59 6.63 10.00 -3.00
N ARG A 60 6.76 9.49 -1.78
CA ARG A 60 6.05 8.29 -1.33
C ARG A 60 4.54 8.48 -1.40
N GLN A 61 3.86 7.54 -2.02
CA GLN A 61 2.42 7.55 -2.23
C GLN A 61 1.73 6.40 -1.50
N ASN A 62 2.44 5.30 -1.29
CA ASN A 62 1.94 4.13 -0.58
C ASN A 62 2.52 4.02 0.83
N PHE A 63 1.63 3.72 1.79
CA PHE A 63 1.95 3.62 3.21
C PHE A 63 1.36 2.36 3.83
N ALA A 64 2.10 1.79 4.76
CA ALA A 64 1.62 0.73 5.64
C ALA A 64 0.81 1.36 6.79
N ILE A 65 -0.34 0.74 7.09
CA ILE A 65 -1.18 1.06 8.25
C ILE A 65 -0.77 0.11 9.37
N GLU A 66 -0.29 0.67 10.47
CA GLU A 66 0.04 -0.05 11.68
C GLU A 66 -0.95 0.32 12.78
N HIS A 67 -1.51 -0.67 13.48
CA HIS A 67 -2.35 -0.47 14.66
C HIS A 67 -1.80 -1.32 15.81
N ASN A 68 -1.52 -0.69 16.96
CA ASN A 68 -0.89 -1.36 18.10
C ASN A 68 0.38 -2.16 17.74
N LYS A 69 1.25 -1.59 16.88
CA LYS A 69 2.49 -2.22 16.37
C LYS A 69 2.28 -3.42 15.43
N LEU A 70 1.05 -3.71 15.02
CA LEU A 70 0.72 -4.75 14.05
C LEU A 70 0.40 -4.12 12.70
N PHE A 71 0.94 -4.68 11.63
CA PHE A 71 0.55 -4.33 10.27
C PHE A 71 -0.88 -4.80 10.03
N VAL A 72 -1.77 -3.88 9.65
CA VAL A 72 -3.20 -4.17 9.44
C VAL A 72 -3.68 -3.86 8.03
N GLY A 73 -2.85 -3.25 7.20
CA GLY A 73 -3.19 -2.97 5.81
C GLY A 73 -2.33 -1.89 5.18
N SER A 74 -2.79 -1.39 4.04
CA SER A 74 -2.10 -0.36 3.27
C SER A 74 -3.06 0.75 2.85
N ILE A 75 -2.51 1.95 2.66
CA ILE A 75 -3.20 3.08 2.07
C ILE A 75 -2.31 3.71 1.00
N GLY A 76 -2.89 4.02 -0.15
CA GLY A 76 -2.19 4.59 -1.29
C GLY A 76 -2.85 5.89 -1.75
N LEU A 77 -2.03 6.83 -2.20
CA LEU A 77 -2.48 8.05 -2.84
C LEU A 77 -2.23 7.95 -4.34
N VAL A 78 -3.30 7.99 -5.14
CA VAL A 78 -3.15 8.13 -6.59
C VAL A 78 -3.12 9.63 -6.89
N LYS A 79 -1.95 10.16 -7.26
CA LYS A 79 -1.85 11.52 -7.77
C LYS A 79 -2.72 11.65 -9.01
N GLN A 80 -3.79 12.43 -8.91
CA GLN A 80 -4.50 12.86 -10.10
C GLN A 80 -3.61 13.87 -10.84
N VAL A 81 -3.42 13.62 -12.14
CA VAL A 81 -2.88 14.64 -13.02
C VAL A 81 -3.96 15.71 -13.18
N ASP A 82 -3.60 16.95 -12.91
CA ASP A 82 -4.47 18.10 -13.07
C ASP A 82 -5.02 18.14 -14.50
N VAL A 83 -6.35 18.15 -14.65
CA VAL A 83 -7.03 18.12 -15.96
C VAL A 83 -7.00 19.50 -16.62
N TYR A 84 -6.59 20.58 -15.95
CA TYR A 84 -6.58 21.92 -16.54
C TYR A 84 -5.39 22.77 -16.11
N ARG A 85 -4.18 22.41 -16.56
CA ARG A 85 -3.00 23.27 -16.31
C ARG A 85 -2.84 24.40 -17.34
N LYS A 86 -3.63 24.45 -18.42
CA LYS A 86 -3.50 25.44 -19.54
C LYS A 86 -4.79 25.74 -20.35
N SER A 87 -5.99 25.71 -19.77
CA SER A 87 -7.15 26.32 -20.47
C SER A 87 -7.30 27.78 -20.04
N ALA A 88 -7.27 28.69 -21.00
CA ALA A 88 -7.81 30.04 -20.85
C ALA A 88 -9.23 30.01 -21.44
N GLU A 89 -10.21 30.56 -20.72
CA GLU A 89 -11.44 31.09 -21.32
C GLU A 89 -11.26 32.58 -21.64
#